data_AF-A0A7J7JCK7-F1
#
_entry.id   AF-A0A7J7JCK7-F1
#
_cell.length_a   1.000
_cell.length_b   1.000
_cell.length_c   1.000
_cell.angle_alpha   90.00
_cell.angle_beta   90.00
_cell.angle_gamma   90.00
#
_symmetry.space_group_name_H-M   'P 1'
#
loop_
_entity.id
_entity.type
_entity.pdbx_description
1 polymer ?
#
loop_
_entity_poly.entity_id
_entity_poly.type
_entity_poly.pdbx_seq_one_letter_code
_entity_poly.pdbx_strand_id
1 'polypeptide(L)'
;MADIDDQEDQEGFDGSADANGSQVPPGPRNVIIEKIETGFGFNVRGQVTEGGQMKSINGELYAPLQHVSAVLKGGAAEKAGIIVGDRILAV
;
A
#
# COMPACT_ATOMS: atom_id res chain seq x y z
N MET A 1 -25.83 -27.58 -34.39
CA MET A 1 -25.32 -27.46 -33.01
C MET A 1 -24.01 -26.67 -33.12
N ALA A 2 -23.94 -25.34 -33.00
CA ALA A 2 -24.60 -24.46 -32.02
C ALA A 2 -24.37 -25.02 -30.61
N ASP A 3 -23.59 -24.46 -29.70
CA ASP A 3 -23.06 -23.11 -29.55
C ASP A 3 -21.75 -23.17 -28.74
N ILE A 4 -20.77 -22.32 -29.08
CA ILE A 4 -19.62 -22.00 -28.23
C ILE A 4 -19.99 -20.67 -27.57
N ASP A 5 -20.45 -20.74 -26.34
CA ASP A 5 -20.62 -19.59 -25.45
C ASP A 5 -20.71 -20.12 -24.02
N ASP A 6 -19.67 -19.94 -23.21
CA ASP A 6 -19.80 -19.84 -21.75
C ASP A 6 -18.56 -19.11 -21.21
N GLN A 7 -18.58 -17.81 -21.53
CA GLN A 7 -18.35 -16.66 -20.66
C GLN A 7 -17.26 -16.81 -19.59
N GLU A 8 -16.15 -16.10 -19.85
CA GLU A 8 -15.17 -15.69 -18.86
C GLU A 8 -15.85 -14.79 -17.82
N ASP A 9 -16.06 -15.30 -16.60
CA ASP A 9 -16.42 -14.50 -15.44
C ASP A 9 -15.25 -13.57 -15.06
N GLN A 10 -15.12 -12.47 -15.80
CA GLN A 10 -14.37 -11.31 -15.35
C GLN A 10 -15.19 -10.63 -14.25
N GLU A 11 -15.02 -11.08 -13.01
CA GLU A 11 -15.36 -10.28 -11.85
C GLU A 11 -14.41 -9.08 -11.80
N GLY A 12 -14.78 -8.04 -12.57
CA GLY A 12 -14.20 -6.72 -12.46
C GLY A 12 -14.40 -6.22 -11.04
N PHE A 13 -13.33 -6.27 -10.25
CA PHE A 13 -13.25 -5.57 -8.99
C PHE A 13 -13.45 -4.08 -9.30
N ASP A 14 -14.66 -3.58 -9.08
CA ASP A 14 -14.95 -2.17 -9.04
C ASP A 14 -14.21 -1.62 -7.83
N GLY A 15 -12.97 -1.19 -8.08
CA GLY A 15 -12.20 -0.38 -7.14
C GLY A 15 -13.05 0.84 -6.80
N SER A 16 -13.80 0.71 -5.71
CA SER A 16 -14.63 1.76 -5.12
C SER A 16 -13.70 2.91 -4.84
N ALA A 17 -13.67 3.85 -5.79
CA ALA A 17 -12.96 5.10 -5.67
C ALA A 17 -13.67 5.87 -4.56
N ASP A 18 -13.19 5.67 -3.34
CA ASP A 18 -13.58 6.48 -2.19
C ASP A 18 -13.38 7.95 -2.57
N ALA A 19 -14.50 8.66 -2.66
CA ALA A 19 -14.68 9.98 -3.25
C ALA A 19 -14.10 11.12 -2.38
N ASN A 20 -12.86 10.97 -1.94
CA ASN A 20 -12.08 12.00 -1.26
C ASN A 20 -10.55 11.89 -1.54
N GLY A 21 -10.19 11.19 -2.62
CA GLY A 21 -8.83 10.71 -2.87
C GLY A 21 -7.89 11.77 -3.44
N SER A 22 -6.94 12.25 -2.62
CA SER A 22 -5.60 12.56 -3.11
C SER A 22 -5.15 11.36 -3.95
N GLN A 23 -5.05 11.53 -5.27
CA GLN A 23 -4.71 10.47 -6.22
C GLN A 23 -3.28 10.01 -5.99
N VAL A 24 -3.06 9.15 -5.00
CA VAL A 24 -1.82 8.40 -4.89
C VAL A 24 -1.84 7.41 -6.05
N PRO A 25 -0.91 7.50 -7.01
CA PRO A 25 -0.89 6.60 -8.14
C PRO A 25 -0.84 5.16 -7.65
N PRO A 26 -1.63 4.24 -8.22
CA PRO A 26 -1.60 2.84 -7.84
C PRO A 26 -0.22 2.26 -8.19
N GLY A 27 0.55 1.89 -7.17
CA GLY A 27 1.87 1.29 -7.35
C GLY A 27 2.88 1.67 -6.26
N PRO A 28 4.05 1.03 -6.27
CA PRO A 28 5.16 1.39 -5.38
C PRO A 28 5.66 2.80 -5.73
N ARG A 29 5.92 3.60 -4.69
CA ARG A 29 6.42 4.98 -4.83
C ARG A 29 7.59 5.23 -3.91
N ASN A 30 8.55 6.02 -4.39
CA ASN A 30 9.67 6.48 -3.59
C ASN A 30 9.28 7.76 -2.85
N VAL A 31 9.49 7.78 -1.54
CA VAL A 31 9.21 8.93 -0.69
C VAL A 31 10.48 9.30 0.06
N ILE A 32 10.84 10.59 0.04
CA ILE A 32 11.97 11.12 0.79
C ILE A 32 11.39 11.91 1.97
N ILE A 33 11.76 11.51 3.18
CA ILE A 33 11.32 12.17 4.41
C ILE A 33 12.53 12.77 5.10
N GLU A 34 12.52 14.08 5.30
CA GLU A 34 13.54 14.75 6.10
C GLU A 34 13.15 14.67 7.59
N LYS A 35 14.08 14.23 8.43
CA LYS A 35 13.85 14.14 9.87
C LYS A 35 13.79 15.54 10.48
N ILE A 36 12.69 15.84 11.15
CA ILE A 36 12.51 17.10 11.90
C ILE A 36 12.70 16.86 13.42
N GLU A 37 12.48 17.90 14.22
CA GLU A 37 12.61 17.85 15.69
C GLU A 37 11.77 16.72 16.31
N THR A 38 10.54 16.51 15.81
CA THR A 38 9.63 15.44 16.25
C THR A 38 9.90 14.07 15.59
N GLY A 39 11.01 13.90 14.86
CA GLY A 39 11.34 12.70 14.10
C GLY A 39 10.73 12.67 12.70
N PHE A 40 10.49 11.48 12.14
CA PHE A 40 9.85 11.34 10.82
C PHE A 40 8.32 11.50 10.88
N GLY A 41 7.70 11.30 12.04
CA GLY A 41 6.27 11.54 12.23
C GLY A 41 5.35 10.42 11.71
N PHE A 42 5.76 9.16 11.78
CA PHE A 42 4.90 8.00 11.51
C PHE A 42 5.33 6.79 12.35
N ASN A 43 4.43 5.83 12.53
CA ASN A 43 4.67 4.58 13.23
C ASN A 43 4.61 3.40 12.27
N VAL A 44 5.50 2.43 12.48
CA VAL A 44 5.56 1.19 11.68
C VAL A 44 5.07 0.02 12.53
N ARG A 45 4.30 -0.87 11.91
CA ARG A 45 3.85 -2.12 12.50
C ARG A 45 4.00 -3.25 11.49
N GLY A 46 4.33 -4.44 11.97
CA GLY A 46 4.44 -5.61 11.13
C GLY A 46 5.14 -6.74 11.86
N GLN A 47 5.27 -7.87 11.18
CA GLN A 47 6.08 -8.97 11.65
C GLN A 47 7.55 -8.51 11.74
N VAL A 48 8.22 -8.89 12.83
CA VAL A 48 9.65 -8.60 13.06
C VAL A 48 10.52 -9.80 12.67
N THR A 49 9.93 -10.99 12.63
CA THR A 49 10.58 -12.21 12.14
C THR A 49 10.77 -12.14 10.62
N GLU A 50 11.98 -12.42 10.17
CA GLU A 50 12.29 -12.58 8.75
C GLU A 50 11.53 -13.78 8.16
N GLY A 51 11.05 -13.63 6.92
CA GLY A 51 10.34 -14.69 6.20
C GLY A 51 8.86 -14.84 6.55
N GLY A 52 8.22 -15.82 5.91
CA GLY A 52 6.78 -16.10 6.03
C GLY A 52 6.19 -16.54 4.70
N GLN A 53 4.89 -16.84 4.68
CA GLN A 53 4.20 -17.17 3.44
C GLN A 53 4.18 -15.97 2.50
N MET A 54 4.51 -16.20 1.24
CA MET A 54 4.43 -15.16 0.21
C MET A 54 2.96 -14.80 -0.05
N LYS A 55 2.69 -13.50 -0.13
CA LYS A 55 1.37 -12.95 -0.45
C LYS A 55 1.42 -12.30 -1.81
N SER A 56 0.44 -12.62 -2.65
CA SER A 56 0.24 -11.90 -3.91
C SER A 56 -0.37 -10.53 -3.61
N ILE A 57 0.31 -9.46 -4.00
CA ILE A 57 -0.16 -8.07 -3.91
C ILE A 57 0.01 -7.46 -5.30
N ASN A 58 -1.08 -7.02 -5.93
CA ASN A 58 -1.08 -6.50 -7.31
C ASN A 58 -0.46 -7.45 -8.35
N GLY A 59 -0.61 -8.78 -8.16
CA GLY A 59 -0.09 -9.79 -9.07
C GLY A 59 1.37 -10.19 -8.85
N GLU A 60 2.07 -9.55 -7.91
CA GLU A 60 3.46 -9.88 -7.55
C GLU A 60 3.53 -10.49 -6.16
N LEU A 61 4.41 -11.48 -5.97
CA LEU A 61 4.58 -12.16 -4.68
C LEU A 61 5.56 -11.39 -3.80
N TYR A 62 5.08 -10.98 -2.64
CA TYR A 62 5.90 -10.36 -1.61
C TYR A 62 5.93 -11.20 -0.34
N ALA A 63 7.07 -11.16 0.37
CA ALA A 63 7.12 -11.59 1.76
C ALA A 63 6.20 -10.70 2.63
N PRO A 64 5.89 -11.09 3.89
CA PRO A 64 5.13 -10.23 4.79
C PRO A 64 5.78 -8.84 4.97
N LEU A 65 5.15 -7.80 4.41
CA LEU A 65 5.66 -6.43 4.49
C LEU A 65 5.19 -5.71 5.76
N GLN A 66 6.04 -4.85 6.28
CA GLN A 66 5.67 -3.90 7.32
C GLN A 66 4.80 -2.79 6.73
N HIS A 67 3.96 -2.18 7.56
CA HIS A 67 3.09 -1.10 7.14
C HIS A 67 3.09 0.06 8.12
N VAL A 68 2.69 1.22 7.62
CA VAL A 68 2.48 2.42 8.42
C VAL A 68 1.19 2.28 9.19
N SER A 69 1.28 2.26 10.52
CA SER A 69 0.13 2.08 11.43
C SER A 69 -0.48 3.40 11.89
N ALA A 70 0.29 4.48 11.91
CA ALA A 70 -0.17 5.82 12.24
C ALA A 70 0.74 6.87 11.59
N VAL A 71 0.19 8.04 11.28
CA VAL A 71 0.91 9.21 10.77
C VAL A 71 0.59 10.41 11.67
N LEU A 72 1.61 11.18 12.03
CA LEU A 72 1.48 12.40 12.82
C LEU A 72 0.97 13.54 11.93
N LYS A 73 -0.19 14.10 12.28
CA LYS A 73 -0.76 15.27 11.59
C LYS A 73 0.19 16.47 11.66
N GLY A 74 0.46 17.09 10.52
CA GLY A 74 1.43 18.17 10.34
C GLY A 74 2.90 17.75 10.41
N GLY A 75 3.17 16.45 10.60
CA GLY A 75 4.52 15.88 10.69
C GLY A 75 5.23 15.80 9.34
N ALA A 76 6.50 15.39 9.36
CA ALA A 76 7.30 15.25 8.14
C ALA A 76 6.73 14.19 7.18
N ALA A 77 6.28 13.05 7.70
CA ALA A 77 5.69 11.97 6.90
C ALA A 77 4.40 12.39 6.18
N GLU A 78 3.49 13.10 6.85
CA GLU A 78 2.26 13.61 6.21
C GLU A 78 2.61 14.57 5.06
N LYS A 79 3.58 15.47 5.28
CA LYS A 79 4.06 16.41 4.25
C LYS A 79 4.76 15.70 3.09
N ALA A 80 5.43 14.58 3.36
CA ALA A 80 6.06 13.74 2.34
C ALA A 80 5.07 12.83 1.59
N GLY A 81 3.80 12.78 2.03
CA GLY A 81 2.75 11.98 1.38
C GLY A 81 2.73 10.51 1.81
N ILE A 82 3.23 10.19 3.00
CA ILE A 82 3.00 8.88 3.66
C ILE A 82 1.57 8.85 4.20
N ILE A 83 0.88 7.73 3.98
CA ILE A 83 -0.48 7.50 4.48
C ILE A 83 -0.55 6.24 5.36
N VAL A 84 -1.53 6.19 6.25
CA VAL A 84 -1.79 4.99 7.06
C VAL A 84 -2.17 3.85 6.13
N GLY A 85 -1.53 2.69 6.31
CA GLY A 85 -1.71 1.51 5.46
C GLY A 85 -0.68 1.36 4.33
N ASP A 86 0.19 2.34 4.11
CA ASP A 86 1.32 2.18 3.19
C ASP A 86 2.18 0.99 3.59
N ARG A 87 2.54 0.15 2.61
CA ARG A 87 3.39 -1.03 2.79
C ARG A 87 4.82 -0.67 2.40
N ILE A 88 5.77 -0.98 3.27
CA ILE A 88 7.18 -0.66 3.08
C ILE A 88 7.84 -1.79 2.31
N LEU A 89 8.24 -1.52 1.07
CA LEU A 89 9.00 -2.47 0.25
C LEU A 89 10.51 -2.37 0.51
N ALA A 90 11.03 -1.14 0.64
CA ALA A 90 12.46 -0.87 0.81
C ALA A 90 12.66 0.41 1.65
N VAL A 91 13.80 0.50 2.34
CA VAL A 91 14.25 1.64 3.17
C VAL A 91 15.72 1.92 2.89
#